data_AF-A0A843CS10-F1
#
_entry.id   AF-A0A843CS10-F1
#
_cell.length_a   1.000
_cell.length_b   1.000
_cell.length_c   1.000
_cell.angle_alpha   90.00
_cell.angle_beta   90.00
_cell.angle_gamma   90.00
#
_symmetry.space_group_name_H-M   'P 1'
#
loop_
_entity.id
_entity.type
_entity.pdbx_description
1 polymer ?
#
loop_
_entity_poly.entity_id
_entity_poly.type
_entity_poly.pdbx_seq_one_letter_code
_entity_poly.pdbx_strand_id
1 'polypeptide(L)'
;MDELNTNYLYLIIFAILIGETDIEVNLQSIFLDLVRNNAALAYNLFVTTLLGIAATKAILIAAYYQHLRYEPKSLSVWVILGIVIASILMSLTFVQLSYHSFHTTP
;
A
#
# COMPACT_ATOMS: atom_id res chain seq x y z
N MET A 1 -34.69 -7.04 2.22
CA MET A 1 -33.85 -7.45 3.37
C MET A 1 -32.38 -7.11 3.06
N ASP A 2 -32.13 -6.05 2.29
CA ASP A 2 -30.87 -5.89 1.54
C ASP A 2 -29.94 -4.82 2.14
N GLU A 3 -30.47 -3.88 2.92
CA GLU A 3 -29.66 -2.85 3.60
C GLU A 3 -28.80 -3.41 4.74
N LEU A 4 -29.28 -4.45 5.43
CA LEU A 4 -28.58 -5.06 6.55
C LEU A 4 -27.25 -5.70 6.09
N ASN A 5 -27.27 -6.39 4.95
CA ASN A 5 -26.10 -7.08 4.38
C ASN A 5 -25.01 -6.09 3.93
N THR A 6 -25.42 -4.97 3.35
CA THR A 6 -24.51 -3.89 2.92
C THR A 6 -23.83 -3.20 4.11
N ASN A 7 -24.57 -2.96 5.20
CA ASN A 7 -23.96 -2.44 6.44
C ASN A 7 -22.91 -3.38 7.04
N TYR A 8 -23.16 -4.69 7.02
CA TYR A 8 -22.15 -5.66 7.47
C TYR A 8 -20.90 -5.65 6.59
N LEU A 9 -21.04 -5.53 5.27
CA LEU A 9 -19.92 -5.41 4.34
C LEU A 9 -19.04 -4.19 4.67
N TYR A 10 -19.65 -3.04 4.95
CA TYR A 10 -18.93 -1.82 5.32
C TYR A 10 -18.20 -1.95 6.65
N LEU A 11 -18.83 -2.56 7.65
CA LEU A 11 -18.22 -2.81 8.95
C LEU A 11 -17.04 -3.79 8.82
N ILE A 12 -17.13 -4.79 7.95
CA ILE A 12 -16.03 -5.73 7.68
C ILE A 12 -14.86 -5.01 7.00
N ILE A 13 -15.12 -4.21 5.96
CA ILE A 13 -14.05 -3.44 5.27
C ILE A 13 -13.39 -2.47 6.25
N PHE A 14 -14.19 -1.76 7.07
CA PHE A 14 -13.68 -0.89 8.11
C PHE A 14 -12.81 -1.64 9.13
N ALA A 15 -13.26 -2.80 9.62
CA ALA A 15 -12.50 -3.62 10.56
C ALA A 15 -11.17 -4.12 9.96
N ILE A 16 -11.16 -4.49 8.68
CA ILE A 16 -9.93 -4.90 7.97
C ILE A 16 -8.95 -3.73 7.87
N LEU A 17 -9.41 -2.54 7.45
CA LEU A 17 -8.55 -1.35 7.33
C LEU A 17 -7.95 -0.93 8.68
N ILE A 18 -8.73 -1.00 9.76
CA ILE A 18 -8.25 -0.75 11.13
C ILE A 18 -7.22 -1.81 11.53
N GLY A 19 -7.51 -3.10 11.33
CA GLY A 19 -6.59 -4.19 11.65
C GLY A 19 -5.26 -4.10 10.89
N GLU A 20 -5.29 -3.73 9.61
CA GLU A 20 -4.07 -3.48 8.84
C GLU A 20 -3.24 -2.32 9.39
N THR A 21 -3.89 -1.29 9.91
CA THR A 21 -3.20 -0.14 10.53
C THR A 21 -2.53 -0.55 11.85
N ASP A 22 -3.19 -1.40 12.64
CA ASP A 22 -2.59 -1.96 13.86
C ASP A 22 -1.36 -2.83 13.54
N ILE A 23 -1.42 -3.60 12.44
CA ILE A 23 -0.28 -4.38 11.94
C ILE A 23 0.88 -3.45 11.53
N GLU A 24 0.63 -2.35 10.82
CA GLU A 24 1.68 -1.38 10.43
C GLU A 24 2.39 -0.77 11.64
N VAL A 25 1.64 -0.38 12.67
CA VAL A 25 2.20 0.19 13.90
C VAL A 25 3.05 -0.84 14.64
N ASN A 26 2.59 -2.09 14.73
CA ASN A 26 3.35 -3.16 15.38
C ASN A 26 4.55 -3.64 14.53
N LEU A 27 4.48 -3.53 13.20
CA LEU A 27 5.57 -3.88 12.27
C LEU A 27 6.86 -3.12 12.55
N GLN A 28 6.75 -1.87 13.03
CA GLN A 28 7.90 -1.06 13.40
C GLN A 28 8.72 -1.70 14.54
N SER A 29 8.06 -2.39 15.48
CA SER A 29 8.75 -3.09 16.57
C SER A 29 9.53 -4.31 16.08
N ILE A 30 8.96 -5.06 15.13
CA ILE A 30 9.58 -6.25 14.51
C ILE A 30 10.76 -5.84 13.63
N PHE A 31 10.63 -4.71 12.93
CA PHE A 31 11.69 -4.18 12.07
C PHE A 31 12.97 -3.86 12.84
N LEU A 32 12.85 -3.23 14.01
CA LEU A 32 14.01 -2.90 14.85
C LEU A 32 14.83 -4.15 15.23
N ASP A 33 14.16 -5.28 15.49
CA ASP A 33 14.83 -6.53 15.85
C ASP A 33 15.46 -7.23 14.63
N LEU A 34 14.84 -7.13 13.45
CA LEU A 34 15.40 -7.62 12.19
C LEU A 34 16.64 -6.82 11.74
N VAL A 35 16.61 -5.49 11.88
CA VAL A 35 17.74 -4.61 11.50
C VAL A 35 19.00 -4.96 12.28
N ARG A 36 18.86 -5.35 13.55
CA ARG A 36 19.99 -5.77 14.40
C ARG A 36 20.74 -6.99 13.83
N ASN A 37 20.04 -7.88 13.13
CA ASN A 37 20.64 -9.11 12.59
C ASN A 37 21.08 -8.95 11.13
N ASN A 38 20.32 -8.23 10.30
CA ASN A 38 20.67 -7.98 8.89
C ASN A 38 19.93 -6.73 8.36
N ALA A 39 20.59 -5.57 8.42
CA ALA A 39 20.00 -4.28 8.06
C ALA A 39 19.49 -4.19 6.62
N ALA A 40 20.23 -4.76 5.65
CA ALA A 40 19.85 -4.69 4.24
C ALA A 40 18.63 -5.56 3.92
N LEU A 41 18.57 -6.77 4.46
CA LEU A 41 17.41 -7.65 4.28
C LEU A 41 16.18 -7.11 5.03
N ALA A 42 16.38 -6.60 6.25
CA ALA A 42 15.33 -6.03 7.07
C ALA A 42 14.64 -4.85 6.35
N TYR A 43 15.43 -3.94 5.78
CA TYR A 43 14.90 -2.77 5.07
C TYR A 43 14.04 -3.18 3.88
N ASN A 44 14.55 -4.08 3.02
CA ASN A 44 13.80 -4.55 1.86
C ASN A 44 12.51 -5.25 2.26
N LEU A 45 12.54 -6.07 3.31
CA LEU A 45 11.38 -6.80 3.80
C LEU A 45 10.33 -5.84 4.40
N PHE A 46 10.77 -4.84 5.17
CA PHE A 46 9.91 -3.82 5.75
C PHE A 46 9.21 -2.97 4.69
N VAL A 47 9.97 -2.44 3.72
CA VAL A 47 9.42 -1.64 2.63
C VAL A 47 8.45 -2.46 1.77
N THR A 48 8.80 -3.71 1.45
CA THR A 48 7.92 -4.60 0.66
C THR A 48 6.62 -4.92 1.41
N THR A 49 6.70 -5.14 2.73
CA THR A 49 5.53 -5.44 3.56
C THR A 49 4.60 -4.24 3.67
N LEU A 50 5.15 -3.04 3.91
CA LEU A 50 4.35 -1.81 3.91
C LEU A 50 3.70 -1.53 2.56
N LEU A 51 4.44 -1.74 1.46
CA LEU A 51 3.89 -1.57 0.12
C LEU A 51 2.74 -2.56 -0.16
N GLY A 52 2.88 -3.81 0.31
CA GLY A 52 1.82 -4.81 0.23
C GLY A 52 0.56 -4.41 1.01
N ILE A 53 0.72 -3.93 2.25
CA ILE A 53 -0.41 -3.46 3.07
C ILE A 53 -1.09 -2.25 2.40
N ALA A 54 -0.31 -1.29 1.91
CA ALA A 54 -0.86 -0.13 1.20
C ALA A 54 -1.62 -0.53 -0.08
N ALA A 55 -1.13 -1.52 -0.83
CA ALA A 55 -1.81 -2.05 -2.01
C ALA A 55 -3.15 -2.73 -1.64
N THR A 56 -3.18 -3.52 -0.56
CA THR A 56 -4.42 -4.16 -0.08
C THR A 56 -5.46 -3.13 0.33
N LYS A 57 -5.07 -2.08 1.06
CA LYS A 57 -5.93 -0.93 1.39
C LYS A 57 -6.51 -0.29 0.13
N ALA A 58 -5.66 -0.02 -0.87
CA ALA A 58 -6.09 0.58 -2.12
C ALA A 58 -7.11 -0.30 -2.88
N ILE A 59 -6.90 -1.62 -2.92
CA ILE A 59 -7.82 -2.58 -3.55
C ILE A 59 -9.15 -2.64 -2.79
N LEU A 60 -9.13 -2.71 -1.45
CA LEU A 60 -10.33 -2.73 -0.62
C LEU A 60 -11.15 -1.45 -0.79
N ILE A 61 -10.50 -0.29 -0.84
CA ILE A 61 -11.15 0.99 -1.09
C ILE A 61 -11.72 1.04 -2.51
N ALA A 62 -10.97 0.58 -3.52
CA ALA A 62 -11.46 0.52 -4.89
C ALA A 62 -12.68 -0.42 -5.02
N ALA A 63 -12.64 -1.60 -4.39
CA ALA A 63 -13.75 -2.55 -4.35
C ALA A 63 -14.97 -1.97 -3.61
N TYR A 64 -14.75 -1.27 -2.49
CA TYR A 64 -15.79 -0.55 -1.75
C TYR A 64 -16.48 0.49 -2.65
N TYR A 65 -15.70 1.32 -3.34
CA TYR A 65 -16.23 2.34 -4.25
C TYR A 65 -16.90 1.76 -5.49
N GLN A 66 -16.41 0.62 -6.01
CA GLN A 66 -17.05 -0.11 -7.11
C GLN A 66 -18.37 -0.74 -6.66
N HIS A 67 -18.46 -1.25 -5.42
CA HIS A 67 -19.69 -1.84 -4.89
C HIS A 67 -20.78 -0.78 -4.63
N LEU A 68 -20.40 0.44 -4.22
CA LEU A 68 -21.32 1.57 -3.98
C LEU A 68 -21.84 2.26 -5.25
N ARG A 69 -21.22 2.02 -6.42
CA ARG A 69 -21.59 2.68 -7.67
C ARG A 69 -21.91 1.64 -8.74
N TYR A 70 -23.21 1.49 -9.00
CA TYR A 70 -23.72 1.05 -10.29
C TYR A 70 -23.23 2.05 -11.37
N GLU A 71 -21.97 1.87 -11.79
CA GLU A 71 -21.10 2.60 -12.74
C GLU A 71 -20.96 4.14 -12.61
N PRO A 72 -19.72 4.68 -12.60
CA PRO A 72 -19.13 5.13 -13.86
C PRO A 72 -17.63 4.80 -13.99
N LYS A 73 -17.22 4.49 -15.22
CA LYS A 73 -15.83 4.20 -15.67
C LYS A 73 -14.77 5.20 -15.16
N SER A 74 -15.15 6.41 -14.76
CA SER A 74 -14.25 7.47 -14.28
C SER A 74 -13.54 7.14 -12.96
N LEU A 75 -14.18 6.47 -11.99
CA LEU A 75 -13.53 6.20 -10.69
C LEU A 75 -12.42 5.15 -10.81
N SER A 76 -12.63 4.13 -11.64
CA SER A 76 -11.59 3.16 -12.00
C SER A 76 -10.43 3.84 -12.75
N VAL A 77 -10.71 4.84 -13.60
CA VAL A 77 -9.66 5.63 -14.26
C VAL A 77 -8.81 6.36 -13.24
N TRP A 78 -9.39 6.99 -12.22
CA TRP A 78 -8.62 7.69 -11.17
C TRP A 78 -7.73 6.75 -10.34
N VAL A 79 -8.21 5.55 -10.01
CA VAL A 79 -7.39 4.54 -9.30
C VAL A 79 -6.23 4.08 -10.18
N ILE A 80 -6.49 3.76 -11.45
CA ILE A 80 -5.44 3.37 -12.41
C ILE A 80 -4.43 4.51 -12.60
N LEU A 81 -4.89 5.76 -12.69
CA LEU A 81 -4.04 6.95 -12.78
C LEU A 81 -3.15 7.09 -11.53
N GLY A 82 -3.71 6.88 -10.34
CA GLY A 82 -2.96 6.84 -9.09
C GLY A 82 -1.86 5.78 -9.08
N ILE A 83 -2.17 4.57 -9.55
CA ILE A 83 -1.20 3.46 -9.67
C ILE A 83 -0.10 3.80 -10.68
N VAL A 84 -0.45 4.38 -11.82
CA VAL A 84 0.52 4.80 -12.86
C VAL A 84 1.45 5.88 -12.32
N ILE A 85 0.92 6.92 -11.66
CA ILE A 85 1.72 7.99 -11.05
C ILE A 85 2.64 7.43 -9.97
N ALA A 86 2.13 6.58 -9.08
CA ALA A 86 2.94 5.92 -8.04
C ALA A 86 4.08 5.10 -8.66
N SER A 87 3.81 4.37 -9.74
CA SER A 87 4.82 3.56 -10.45
C SER A 87 5.89 4.43 -11.12
N ILE A 88 5.51 5.59 -11.68
CA ILE A 88 6.46 6.54 -12.27
C ILE A 88 7.33 7.17 -11.18
N LEU A 89 6.75 7.60 -10.05
CA LEU A 89 7.52 8.17 -8.94
C LEU A 89 8.50 7.15 -8.35
N MET A 90 8.08 5.90 -8.23
CA MET A 90 8.91 4.82 -7.70
C MET A 90 10.04 4.42 -8.67
N SER A 91 9.78 4.40 -9.98
CA SER A 91 10.85 4.20 -10.98
C SER A 91 11.80 5.39 -11.08
N LEU A 92 11.31 6.62 -10.95
CA LEU A 92 12.14 7.83 -10.95
C LEU A 92 13.11 7.85 -9.76
N THR A 93 12.66 7.46 -8.57
CA THR A 93 13.51 7.37 -7.38
C THR A 93 14.63 6.32 -7.53
N PHE A 94 14.36 5.18 -8.19
CA PHE A 94 15.42 4.21 -8.53
C PHE A 94 16.45 4.77 -9.52
N VAL A 95 16.02 5.53 -10.53
CA VAL A 95 16.95 6.17 -11.48
C VAL A 95 17.82 7.22 -10.78
N GLN A 96 17.26 8.01 -9.88
CA GLN A 96 18.02 9.00 -9.10
C GLN A 96 19.04 8.35 -8.17
N LEU A 97 18.67 7.24 -7.51
CA LEU A 97 19.59 6.48 -6.67
C LEU A 97 20.77 5.93 -7.49
N SER A 98 20.49 5.42 -8.70
CA SER A 98 21.51 4.90 -9.62
C SER A 98 22.49 5.99 -10.08
N TYR A 99 21.98 7.20 -10.33
CA TYR A 99 22.78 8.33 -10.79
C TYR A 99 23.70 8.89 -9.69
N HIS A 100 23.23 8.94 -8.44
CA HIS A 100 24.04 9.39 -7.31
C HIS A 100 25.19 8.41 -6.97
N SER A 101 24.96 7.11 -7.09
CA SER A 101 26.01 6.09 -6.90
C SER A 101 27.12 6.14 -7.95
N PHE A 102 26.84 6.65 -9.16
CA PHE A 102 27.83 6.73 -10.25
C PHE A 102 28.79 7.93 -10.14
N HIS A 103 28.42 8.98 -9.41
CA HIS A 103 29.21 10.21 -9.29
C HIS A 103 29.95 10.36 -7.95
N THR A 104 29.88 9.36 -7.06
CA THR A 104 30.47 9.40 -5.71
C THR A 104 31.56 8.35 -5.45
N THR A 105 31.96 7.57 -6.45
CA THR A 105 33.18 6.75 -6.38
C THR A 105 34.41 7.60 -6.71
N PRO A 106 35.48 7.59 -5.90
CA PRO A 106 36.75 8.25 -6.24
C PRO A 106 37.45 7.60 -7.45
#